data_AF-A0A2A5IAW3-F1
#
_entry.id   AF-A0A2A5IAW3-F1
#
_cell.length_a   1.000
_cell.length_b   1.000
_cell.length_c   1.000
_cell.angle_alpha   90.00
_cell.angle_beta   90.00
_cell.angle_gamma   90.00
#
_symmetry.space_group_name_H-M   'P 1'
#
loop_
_entity.id
_entity.type
_entity.pdbx_description
1 polymer ?
#
loop_
_entity_poly.entity_id
_entity_poly.type
_entity_poly.pdbx_seq_one_letter_code
_entity_poly.pdbx_strand_id
1 'polypeptide(L)'
;MKDLIKEYKAALKETKRSLAASTDEGEMKTYRSMISDLEYAIEWMETQRQPSARRGMDRRSYYERTIFTTIEVLDFLYSTYHVPESDPLAVNENELDLLEYAMSTLT
;
A
#
# COMPACT_ATOMS: atom_id res chain seq x y z
N MET A 1 28.19 2.31 -0.19
CA MET A 1 26.99 1.58 -0.67
C MET A 1 27.37 0.34 -1.49
N LYS A 2 28.12 0.47 -2.60
CA LYS A 2 28.53 -0.71 -3.40
C LYS A 2 29.40 -1.71 -2.61
N ASP A 3 30.31 -1.21 -1.78
CA ASP A 3 31.17 -2.05 -0.93
C ASP A 3 30.35 -2.77 0.15
N LEU A 4 29.40 -2.08 0.77
CA LEU A 4 28.47 -2.65 1.75
C LEU A 4 27.62 -3.79 1.15
N ILE A 5 27.08 -3.61 -0.06
CA ILE A 5 26.34 -4.66 -0.77
C ILE A 5 27.24 -5.88 -1.04
N LYS A 6 28.50 -5.65 -1.39
CA LYS A 6 29.47 -6.74 -1.63
C LYS A 6 29.76 -7.53 -0.35
N GLU A 7 29.93 -6.85 0.77
CA GLU A 7 30.11 -7.48 2.10
C GLU A 7 28.89 -8.31 2.50
N TYR A 8 27.68 -7.76 2.33
CA TYR A 8 26.44 -8.47 2.64
C TYR A 8 26.24 -9.71 1.77
N LYS A 9 26.59 -9.64 0.48
CA LYS A 9 26.57 -10.83 -0.41
C LYS A 9 27.59 -11.88 0.01
N ALA A 10 28.76 -11.47 0.51
CA ALA A 10 29.74 -12.41 1.05
C ALA A 10 29.22 -13.10 2.32
N ALA A 11 28.66 -12.33 3.26
CA ALA A 11 28.04 -12.85 4.48
C ALA A 11 26.87 -13.79 4.18
N LEU A 12 26.05 -13.49 3.16
CA LEU A 12 24.95 -14.35 2.72
C LEU A 12 25.47 -15.69 2.16
N LYS A 13 26.58 -15.67 1.41
CA LYS A 13 27.20 -16.89 0.91
C LYS A 13 27.75 -17.74 2.05
N GLU A 14 28.34 -17.11 3.06
CA GLU A 14 28.89 -17.79 4.23
C GLU A 14 27.80 -18.39 5.11
N THR A 15 26.75 -17.64 5.43
CA THR A 15 25.60 -18.15 6.20
C THR A 15 24.88 -19.32 5.50
N LYS A 16 24.76 -19.29 4.16
CA LYS A 16 24.24 -20.42 3.38
C LYS A 16 25.13 -21.66 3.47
N ARG A 17 26.46 -21.49 3.54
CA ARG A 17 27.40 -22.62 3.76
C ARG A 17 27.27 -23.18 5.16
N SER A 18 27.18 -22.32 6.17
CA SER A 18 26.99 -22.75 7.57
C SER A 18 25.66 -23.48 7.77
N LEU A 19 24.58 -23.03 7.10
CA LEU A 19 23.30 -23.75 7.09
C LEU A 19 23.44 -25.17 6.50
N ALA A 20 24.19 -25.32 5.42
CA ALA A 20 24.40 -26.61 4.77
C ALA A 20 25.30 -27.56 5.59
N ALA A 21 26.21 -27.00 6.40
CA ALA A 21 27.11 -27.76 7.26
C ALA A 21 26.47 -28.10 8.62
N SER A 22 25.45 -27.35 9.05
CA SER A 22 24.78 -27.57 10.34
C SER A 22 23.83 -28.77 10.27
N THR A 23 23.90 -29.61 11.30
CA THR A 23 23.01 -30.75 11.53
C THR A 23 21.99 -30.50 12.65
N ASP A 24 22.17 -29.42 13.41
CA ASP A 24 21.27 -29.06 14.52
C ASP A 24 20.07 -28.24 14.02
N GLU A 25 18.87 -28.65 14.40
CA GLU A 25 17.64 -28.02 13.92
C GLU A 25 17.46 -26.59 14.44
N GLY A 26 17.98 -26.28 15.64
CA GLY A 26 17.95 -24.96 16.24
C GLY A 26 18.90 -23.98 15.54
N GLU A 27 20.11 -24.42 15.27
CA GLU A 27 21.07 -23.69 14.44
C GLU A 27 20.54 -23.45 13.02
N MET A 28 19.98 -24.48 12.38
CA MET A 28 19.38 -24.35 11.04
C MET A 28 18.27 -23.31 11.02
N LYS A 29 17.42 -23.27 12.05
CA LYS A 29 16.38 -22.22 12.18
C LYS A 29 16.99 -20.82 12.27
N THR A 30 18.06 -20.68 13.04
CA THR A 30 18.78 -19.41 13.22
C THR A 30 19.40 -18.96 11.90
N TYR A 31 20.13 -19.84 11.21
CA TYR A 31 20.71 -19.54 9.90
C TYR A 31 19.67 -19.19 8.85
N ARG A 32 18.51 -19.86 8.83
CA ARG A 32 17.40 -19.51 7.94
C ARG A 32 16.88 -18.09 8.21
N SER A 33 16.80 -17.68 9.48
CA SER A 33 16.43 -16.30 9.85
C SER A 33 17.47 -15.31 9.34
N MET A 34 18.75 -15.57 9.61
CA MET A 34 19.86 -14.71 9.18
C MET A 34 19.91 -14.54 7.65
N ILE A 35 19.69 -15.63 6.90
CA ILE A 35 19.63 -15.59 5.43
C ILE A 35 18.49 -14.68 4.97
N SER A 36 17.31 -14.80 5.58
CA SER A 36 16.19 -13.91 5.25
C SER A 36 16.54 -12.45 5.50
N ASP A 37 17.13 -12.12 6.65
CA ASP A 37 17.47 -10.73 6.97
C ASP A 37 18.52 -10.14 5.99
N LEU A 38 19.51 -10.94 5.63
CA LEU A 38 20.54 -10.56 4.65
C LEU A 38 19.94 -10.34 3.26
N GLU A 39 19.06 -11.24 2.80
CA GLU A 39 18.39 -11.09 1.50
C GLU A 39 17.52 -9.83 1.46
N TYR A 40 16.83 -9.51 2.57
CA TYR A 40 16.01 -8.29 2.68
C TYR A 40 16.88 -7.03 2.62
N ALA A 41 17.97 -6.99 3.39
CA ALA A 41 18.87 -5.85 3.40
C ALA A 41 19.53 -5.61 2.03
N ILE A 42 19.95 -6.68 1.33
CA ILE A 42 20.53 -6.58 -0.02
C ILE A 42 19.50 -6.01 -1.00
N GLU A 43 18.28 -6.55 -1.03
CA GLU A 43 17.21 -6.10 -1.91
C GLU A 43 16.89 -4.61 -1.68
N TRP A 44 16.86 -4.16 -0.43
CA TRP A 44 16.62 -2.76 -0.10
C TRP A 44 17.75 -1.86 -0.60
N MET A 45 19.00 -2.25 -0.34
CA MET A 45 20.16 -1.45 -0.76
C MET A 45 20.32 -1.39 -2.29
N GLU A 46 19.94 -2.45 -3.01
CA GLU A 46 20.03 -2.51 -4.48
C GLU A 46 18.91 -1.75 -5.18
N THR A 47 17.67 -1.91 -4.72
CA THR A 47 16.49 -1.31 -5.36
C THR A 47 16.22 0.12 -4.86
N GLN A 48 16.83 0.50 -3.73
CA GLN A 48 16.52 1.72 -2.97
C GLN A 48 15.02 1.84 -2.61
N ARG A 49 14.29 0.72 -2.66
CA ARG A 49 12.88 0.60 -2.36
C ARG A 49 12.70 -0.40 -1.24
N GLN A 50 11.63 -0.24 -0.47
CA GLN A 50 11.30 -1.21 0.56
C GLN A 50 11.05 -2.59 -0.09
N PRO A 51 11.78 -3.64 0.30
CA PRO A 51 11.53 -5.00 -0.18
C PRO A 51 10.13 -5.47 0.20
N SER A 52 9.54 -6.35 -0.62
CA SER A 52 8.19 -6.87 -0.38
C SER A 52 8.02 -7.49 1.02
N ALA A 53 6.84 -7.31 1.63
CA ALA A 53 6.57 -7.75 3.00
C ALA A 53 6.66 -9.28 3.13
N ARG A 54 7.60 -9.78 3.95
CA ARG A 54 7.94 -11.22 3.98
C ARG A 54 7.01 -12.08 4.82
N ARG A 55 6.46 -11.59 5.94
CA ARG A 55 5.42 -12.23 6.75
C ARG A 55 4.68 -11.20 7.60
N GLY A 56 3.35 -11.21 7.50
CA GLY A 56 2.47 -10.29 8.21
C GLY A 56 1.64 -9.53 7.21
N MET A 57 0.48 -10.12 6.87
CA MET A 57 -0.69 -9.48 6.26
C MET A 57 -0.39 -8.11 5.68
N ASP A 58 0.36 -8.07 4.57
CA ASP A 58 0.35 -6.87 3.76
C ASP A 58 -1.11 -6.58 3.47
N ARG A 59 -1.51 -5.31 3.43
CA ARG A 59 -2.87 -4.95 3.05
C ARG A 59 -3.08 -5.54 1.65
N ARG A 60 -3.57 -6.78 1.54
CA ARG A 60 -3.99 -7.41 0.28
C ARG A 60 -4.89 -6.42 -0.45
N SER A 61 -5.71 -5.72 0.34
CA SER A 61 -6.54 -4.61 -0.09
C SER A 61 -5.80 -3.47 -0.80
N TYR A 62 -4.54 -3.13 -0.49
CA TYR A 62 -3.87 -2.05 -1.20
C TYR A 62 -3.52 -2.46 -2.63
N TYR A 63 -2.79 -3.55 -2.84
CA TYR A 63 -2.45 -4.01 -4.19
C TYR A 63 -3.62 -4.62 -4.96
N GLU A 64 -4.64 -5.16 -4.29
CA GLU A 64 -5.87 -5.66 -4.96
C GLU A 64 -6.85 -4.53 -5.29
N ARG A 65 -6.87 -3.42 -4.54
CA ARG A 65 -7.84 -2.32 -4.73
C ARG A 65 -7.25 -1.05 -5.31
N THR A 66 -5.94 -1.00 -5.51
CA THR A 66 -5.29 0.15 -6.14
C THR A 66 -4.48 -0.31 -7.34
N ILE A 67 -4.57 0.47 -8.41
CA ILE A 67 -3.77 0.30 -9.62
C ILE A 67 -2.92 1.56 -9.81
N PHE A 68 -1.68 1.38 -10.25
CA PHE A 68 -0.88 2.52 -10.68
C PHE A 68 -1.49 3.09 -11.95
N THR A 69 -1.99 4.33 -11.85
CA THR A 69 -2.69 5.00 -12.94
C THR A 69 -2.11 6.39 -13.18
N THR A 70 -2.32 6.93 -14.38
CA THR A 70 -1.97 8.31 -14.71
C THR A 70 -3.10 9.26 -14.28
N ILE A 71 -2.76 10.53 -14.11
CA ILE A 71 -3.73 11.58 -13.76
C ILE A 71 -4.86 11.63 -14.81
N GLU A 72 -4.52 11.49 -16.09
CA GLU A 72 -5.49 11.48 -17.20
C GLU A 72 -6.56 10.39 -17.06
N VAL A 73 -6.16 9.19 -16.64
CA VAL A 73 -7.10 8.08 -16.42
C VAL A 73 -7.95 8.33 -15.18
N LEU A 74 -7.38 8.95 -14.14
CA LEU A 74 -8.12 9.32 -12.94
C LEU A 74 -9.20 10.37 -13.24
N ASP A 75 -8.87 11.38 -14.05
CA ASP A 75 -9.81 12.41 -14.51
C ASP A 75 -10.95 11.80 -15.35
N PHE A 76 -10.62 10.87 -16.25
CA PHE A 76 -11.61 10.13 -17.02
C PHE A 76 -12.56 9.32 -16.13
N LEU A 77 -12.03 8.57 -15.16
CA LEU A 77 -12.84 7.78 -14.23
C LEU A 77 -13.73 8.69 -13.37
N TYR A 78 -13.19 9.82 -12.90
CA TYR A 78 -13.96 10.80 -12.15
C TYR A 78 -15.13 11.29 -12.99
N SER A 79 -14.91 11.74 -14.23
CA SER A 79 -15.99 12.20 -15.12
C SER A 79 -17.06 11.14 -15.41
N THR A 80 -16.67 9.87 -15.50
CA THR A 80 -17.58 8.76 -15.84
C THR A 80 -18.46 8.33 -14.68
N TYR A 81 -17.93 8.37 -13.46
CA TYR A 81 -18.60 7.85 -12.25
C TYR A 81 -18.94 8.94 -11.24
N HIS A 82 -18.76 10.22 -11.59
CA HIS A 82 -19.16 11.33 -10.75
C HIS A 82 -20.67 11.28 -10.52
N VAL A 83 -21.07 11.01 -9.28
CA VAL A 83 -22.44 11.22 -8.84
C VAL A 83 -22.53 12.70 -8.50
N PRO A 84 -23.37 13.50 -9.18
CA PRO A 84 -23.53 14.90 -8.83
C PRO A 84 -23.96 14.99 -7.37
N GLU A 85 -23.23 15.77 -6.58
CA GLU A 85 -23.66 16.07 -5.22
C GLU A 85 -25.02 16.77 -5.30
N SER A 86 -25.98 16.30 -4.52
CA SER A 86 -27.26 17.01 -4.37
C SER A 86 -26.95 18.42 -3.91
N ASP A 87 -27.34 19.43 -4.71
CA ASP A 87 -27.14 20.82 -4.36
C ASP A 87 -27.78 21.06 -2.98
N PRO A 88 -27.01 21.47 -1.95
CA PRO A 88 -27.54 21.67 -0.61
C PRO A 88 -28.57 22.80 -0.55
N LEU A 89 -28.69 23.60 -1.60
CA LEU A 89 -29.69 24.66 -1.77
C LEU A 89 -30.83 24.27 -2.72
N ALA A 90 -30.84 23.05 -3.26
CA ALA A 90 -31.96 22.56 -4.07
C ALA A 90 -33.17 22.34 -3.15
N VAL A 91 -34.07 23.31 -3.18
CA VAL A 91 -35.33 23.28 -2.43
C VAL A 91 -36.30 22.35 -3.15
N ASN A 92 -36.86 21.37 -2.43
CA ASN A 92 -37.88 20.47 -2.96
C ASN A 92 -39.22 21.21 -3.16
N GLU A 93 -40.11 20.74 -4.03
CA GLU A 93 -41.43 21.35 -4.27
C GLU A 93 -42.22 21.54 -2.96
N ASN A 94 -42.18 20.55 -2.06
CA ASN A 94 -42.82 20.65 -0.74
C ASN A 94 -42.23 21.75 0.15
N GLU A 95 -40.94 22.03 0.01
CA GLU A 95 -40.25 23.09 0.77
C GLU A 95 -40.54 24.47 0.18
N LEU A 96 -40.76 24.57 -1.13
CA LEU A 96 -41.26 25.78 -1.78
C LEU A 96 -42.67 26.13 -1.29
N ASP A 97 -43.58 25.15 -1.22
CA ASP A 97 -44.94 25.36 -0.72
C ASP A 97 -44.94 25.88 0.74
N LEU A 98 -44.05 25.35 1.57
CA LEU A 98 -43.85 25.80 2.96
C LEU A 98 -43.34 27.25 3.04
N LEU A 99 -42.39 27.61 2.18
CA LEU A 99 -41.85 28.97 2.10
C LEU A 99 -42.91 29.95 1.61
N GLU A 100 -43.69 29.58 0.59
CA GLU A 100 -44.78 30.41 0.06
C GLU A 100 -45.87 30.62 1.11
N TYR A 101 -46.27 29.55 1.82
CA TYR A 101 -47.20 29.64 2.94
C TYR A 101 -46.67 30.57 4.03
N ALA A 102 -45.43 30.40 4.48
CA ALA A 102 -44.84 31.26 5.50
C ALA A 102 -44.80 32.73 5.06
N MET A 103 -44.43 33.01 3.80
CA MET A 103 -44.43 34.36 3.24
C MET A 103 -45.83 34.97 3.19
N SER A 104 -46.86 34.17 2.87
CA SER A 104 -48.25 34.63 2.85
C SER A 104 -48.78 35.05 4.23
N THR A 105 -48.20 34.54 5.31
CA THR A 105 -48.59 34.89 6.69
C THR A 105 -47.92 36.16 7.22
N LEU A 106 -46.86 36.63 6.56
CA LEU A 106 -46.09 37.81 6.97
C LEU A 106 -46.60 39.12 6.34
N THR A 107 -47.51 39.03 5.35
CA THR A 107 -48.20 40.15 4.71
C THR A 107 -49.64 40.24 5.19
#